data_AF-A0A0B3AP50-F1
#
_entry.id   AF-A0A0B3AP50-F1
#
_cell.length_a   1.000
_cell.length_b   1.000
_cell.length_c   1.000
_cell.angle_alpha   90.00
_cell.angle_beta   90.00
_cell.angle_gamma   90.00
#
_symmetry.space_group_name_H-M   'P 1'
#
loop_
_entity.id
_entity.type
_entity.pdbx_description
1 polymer ?
#
loop_
_entity_poly.entity_id
_entity_poly.type
_entity_poly.pdbx_seq_one_letter_code
_entity_poly.pdbx_strand_id
1 'polypeptide(L)'
;MTDHLNTQFHLQRELVEDRIQHSLAMDREQHRYVVPLRALENIEQLTFMTQELLTALLQHIPLRRDCELIFPYRHTMPQVYHLDPQSMQVGQTFILESKLLDLMNNMRSVFGTYLVKGISHMLPAQVYGVDHTNQKVMALYIPPLVENCKEKPVLVDGMHRSYLCLAAGTTITAVHLIDVQSPLPFDPINWRQVNIVQERPLIEERYKNLQKEYYRDLGYVGIDG
;
A
#
# COMPACT_ATOMS: atom_id res chain seq x y z
N MET A 1 23.45 -5.23 -7.49
CA MET A 1 22.70 -5.12 -6.21
C MET A 1 21.23 -5.02 -6.57
N THR A 2 20.36 -5.83 -5.98
CA THR A 2 18.92 -5.74 -6.20
C THR A 2 18.37 -4.57 -5.38
N ASP A 3 18.14 -3.42 -6.01
CA ASP A 3 17.42 -2.32 -5.37
C ASP A 3 16.03 -2.82 -4.97
N HIS A 4 15.82 -3.01 -3.67
CA HIS A 4 14.52 -3.35 -3.11
C HIS A 4 13.68 -2.08 -3.06
N LEU A 5 12.67 -1.99 -3.94
CA LEU A 5 11.67 -0.93 -3.86
C LEU A 5 10.74 -1.08 -2.64
N ASN A 6 10.66 -2.27 -2.03
CA ASN A 6 9.87 -2.47 -0.82
C ASN A 6 10.71 -2.11 0.40
N THR A 7 10.28 -1.10 1.14
CA THR A 7 10.93 -0.60 2.33
C THR A 7 10.68 -1.58 3.48
N GLN A 8 11.74 -2.23 3.98
CA GLN A 8 11.73 -2.75 5.34
C GLN A 8 11.91 -1.53 6.24
N PHE A 9 10.89 -1.22 7.03
CA PHE A 9 10.94 -0.09 7.96
C PHE A 9 10.55 -0.54 9.35
N HIS A 10 11.07 0.19 10.33
CA HIS A 10 10.73 0.04 11.74
C HIS A 10 10.81 1.44 12.34
N LEU A 11 9.77 2.23 12.10
CA LEU A 11 9.78 3.66 12.36
C LEU A 11 9.32 3.93 13.78
N GLN A 12 9.94 4.89 14.45
CA GLN A 12 9.35 5.46 15.66
C GLN A 12 7.99 6.07 15.30
N ARG A 13 6.97 5.76 16.09
CA ARG A 13 5.62 6.28 15.87
C ARG A 13 5.59 7.81 15.87
N GLU A 14 6.31 8.43 16.79
CA GLU A 14 6.45 9.89 16.86
C GLU A 14 6.97 10.49 15.55
N LEU A 15 7.96 9.85 14.92
CA LEU A 15 8.48 10.30 13.63
C LEU A 15 7.40 10.24 12.53
N VAL A 16 6.55 9.22 12.55
CA VAL A 16 5.43 9.12 11.59
C VAL A 16 4.39 10.20 11.87
N GLU A 17 3.99 10.38 13.13
CA GLU A 17 3.03 11.41 13.57
C GLU A 17 3.50 12.82 13.19
N ASP A 18 4.79 13.11 13.38
CA ASP A 18 5.43 14.38 12.99
C ASP A 18 5.40 14.59 11.47
N ARG A 19 5.70 13.54 10.70
CA ARG A 19 5.69 13.59 9.22
C ARG A 19 4.30 13.86 8.66
N ILE A 20 3.26 13.24 9.22
CA ILE A 20 1.88 13.36 8.73
C ILE A 20 1.11 14.50 9.41
N GLN A 21 1.71 15.15 10.40
CA GLN A 21 1.10 16.22 11.21
C GLN A 21 -0.24 15.80 11.84
N HIS A 22 -0.34 14.54 12.23
CA HIS A 22 -1.56 13.94 12.77
C HIS A 22 -1.19 12.84 13.77
N SER A 23 -1.91 12.78 14.89
CA SER A 23 -1.70 11.72 15.88
C SER A 23 -2.32 10.41 15.37
N LEU A 24 -1.58 9.32 15.51
CA LEU A 24 -2.13 7.98 15.36
C LEU A 24 -2.97 7.68 16.62
N ALA A 25 -4.01 6.88 16.50
CA ALA A 25 -4.91 6.63 17.62
C ALA A 25 -4.25 5.74 18.70
N MET A 26 -4.81 5.76 19.91
CA MET A 26 -4.53 4.82 21.00
C MET A 26 -3.12 4.82 21.60
N ASP A 27 -3.02 4.19 22.77
CA ASP A 27 -1.91 4.15 23.71
C ASP A 27 -0.50 4.19 23.06
N ARG A 28 0.04 5.41 22.98
CA ARG A 28 1.35 5.74 22.41
C ARG A 28 2.49 5.08 23.19
N GLU A 29 2.30 4.79 24.48
CA GLU A 29 3.32 4.18 25.31
C GLU A 29 3.53 2.70 25.00
N GLN A 30 2.46 1.99 24.62
CA GLN A 30 2.51 0.57 24.31
C GLN A 30 3.00 0.30 22.88
N HIS A 31 2.55 1.06 21.89
CA HIS A 31 2.83 0.80 20.47
C HIS A 31 3.75 1.89 19.91
N ARG A 32 5.03 1.81 20.27
CA ARG A 32 6.03 2.85 19.97
C ARG A 32 6.55 2.81 18.54
N TYR A 33 6.28 1.73 17.80
CA TYR A 33 6.83 1.52 16.48
C TYR A 33 5.75 1.25 15.44
N VAL A 34 5.95 1.83 14.24
CA VAL A 34 5.21 1.53 13.03
C VAL A 34 6.03 0.58 12.17
N VAL A 35 5.48 -0.60 11.89
CA VAL A 35 6.11 -1.68 11.13
C VAL A 35 5.24 -2.10 9.94
N PRO A 36 5.79 -2.78 8.92
CA PRO A 36 5.01 -3.42 7.89
C PRO A 36 3.99 -4.40 8.47
N LEU A 37 2.80 -4.51 7.87
CA LEU A 37 1.75 -5.42 8.36
C LEU A 37 2.24 -6.87 8.47
N ARG A 38 3.10 -7.30 7.54
CA ARG A 38 3.71 -8.65 7.54
C ARG A 38 4.66 -8.92 8.72
N ALA A 39 5.07 -7.91 9.48
CA ALA A 39 5.90 -8.07 10.66
C ALA A 39 5.09 -8.36 11.93
N LEU A 40 3.76 -8.19 11.89
CA LEU A 40 2.87 -8.57 12.98
C LEU A 40 2.66 -10.08 12.94
N GLU A 41 2.96 -10.73 14.07
CA GLU A 41 2.71 -12.15 14.27
C GLU A 41 1.29 -12.40 14.77
N ASN A 42 0.86 -11.61 15.75
CA ASN A 42 -0.49 -11.68 16.31
C ASN A 42 -1.10 -10.28 16.34
N ILE A 43 -2.27 -10.13 15.72
CA ILE A 43 -3.06 -8.91 15.84
C ILE A 43 -3.89 -9.00 17.12
N GLU A 44 -3.73 -8.00 17.98
CA GLU A 44 -4.50 -7.83 19.21
C GLU A 44 -5.72 -6.94 18.95
N GLN A 45 -5.55 -5.91 18.12
CA GLN A 45 -6.59 -4.92 17.87
C GLN A 45 -6.54 -4.32 16.46
N LEU A 46 -7.71 -3.93 15.96
CA LEU A 46 -7.88 -3.22 14.70
C LEU A 46 -8.82 -2.03 14.90
N THR A 47 -8.43 -0.87 14.38
CA THR A 47 -9.25 0.35 14.39
C THR A 47 -9.26 0.97 13.00
N PHE A 48 -10.43 1.21 12.42
CA PHE A 48 -10.52 1.86 11.11
C PHE A 48 -10.04 3.31 11.18
N MET A 49 -9.36 3.75 10.12
CA MET A 49 -8.91 5.14 10.02
C MET A 49 -10.10 6.05 9.75
N THR A 50 -10.08 7.24 10.36
CA THR A 50 -11.00 8.31 9.96
C THR A 50 -10.56 8.89 8.62
N GLN A 51 -11.47 9.63 7.97
CA GLN A 51 -11.15 10.30 6.71
C GLN A 51 -10.00 11.31 6.89
N GLU A 52 -9.95 12.00 8.03
CA GLU A 52 -8.91 12.97 8.36
C GLU A 52 -7.54 12.31 8.46
N LEU A 53 -7.43 11.18 9.19
CA LEU A 53 -6.18 10.45 9.31
C LEU A 53 -5.72 9.89 7.96
N LEU A 54 -6.63 9.28 7.19
CA LEU A 54 -6.30 8.76 5.86
C LEU A 54 -5.79 9.88 4.94
N THR A 55 -6.45 11.04 4.98
CA THR A 55 -6.06 12.21 4.19
C THR A 55 -4.69 12.73 4.61
N ALA A 56 -4.45 12.90 5.91
CA ALA A 56 -3.17 13.33 6.45
C ALA A 56 -2.03 12.38 6.04
N LEU A 57 -2.27 11.06 6.15
CA LEU A 57 -1.30 10.04 5.78
C LEU A 57 -0.91 10.12 4.30
N LEU A 58 -1.90 10.20 3.40
CA LEU A 58 -1.67 10.16 1.96
C LEU A 58 -1.07 11.49 1.45
N GLN A 59 -1.52 12.63 1.95
CA GLN A 59 -1.03 13.95 1.54
C GLN A 59 0.46 14.17 1.87
N HIS A 60 1.03 13.40 2.80
CA HIS A 60 2.43 13.47 3.21
C HIS A 60 3.32 12.35 2.64
N ILE A 61 2.81 11.55 1.69
CA ILE A 61 3.66 10.64 0.91
C ILE A 61 4.50 11.46 -0.06
N PRO A 62 5.84 11.44 0.02
CA PRO A 62 6.68 12.15 -0.93
C PRO A 62 6.98 11.28 -2.17
N LEU A 63 7.47 11.92 -3.22
CA LEU A 63 8.17 11.20 -4.29
C LEU A 63 9.54 10.70 -3.80
N ARG A 64 10.00 9.55 -4.31
CA ARG A 64 11.35 9.03 -4.12
C ARG A 64 12.34 9.84 -4.95
N ARG A 65 12.72 11.01 -4.44
CA ARG A 65 13.70 11.92 -5.03
C ARG A 65 14.78 12.25 -4.01
N ASP A 66 16.01 12.42 -4.50
CA ASP A 66 17.17 12.67 -3.65
C ASP A 66 17.25 14.10 -3.09
N CYS A 67 16.63 15.09 -3.76
CA CYS A 67 16.93 16.50 -3.51
C CYS A 67 15.76 17.31 -2.92
N GLU A 68 14.50 16.96 -3.21
CA GLU A 68 13.33 17.77 -2.83
C GLU A 68 12.12 16.89 -2.46
N LEU A 69 11.47 17.24 -1.34
CA LEU A 69 10.22 16.62 -0.93
C LEU A 69 9.05 17.19 -1.74
N ILE A 70 8.66 16.44 -2.77
CA ILE A 70 7.45 16.72 -3.55
C ILE A 70 6.35 15.78 -3.09
N PHE A 71 5.22 16.33 -2.67
CA PHE A 71 4.07 15.57 -2.18
C PHE A 71 2.98 15.49 -3.25
N PRO A 72 2.95 14.43 -4.09
CA PRO A 72 2.01 14.30 -5.23
C PRO A 72 0.54 14.40 -4.83
N TYR A 73 0.23 14.01 -3.59
CA TYR A 73 -1.14 13.88 -3.11
C TYR A 73 -1.61 15.07 -2.27
N ARG A 74 -0.79 16.10 -2.09
CA ARG A 74 -1.04 17.22 -1.15
C ARG A 74 -2.40 17.89 -1.29
N HIS A 75 -2.94 17.96 -2.51
CA HIS A 75 -4.22 18.61 -2.81
C HIS A 75 -5.33 17.61 -3.17
N THR A 76 -5.06 16.32 -3.01
CA THR A 76 -6.01 15.26 -3.33
C THR A 76 -6.91 14.98 -2.13
N MET A 77 -8.17 14.64 -2.41
CA MET A 77 -9.11 14.13 -1.43
C MET A 77 -9.27 12.63 -1.66
N PRO A 78 -8.74 11.76 -0.80
CA PRO A 78 -8.83 10.33 -0.99
C PRO A 78 -10.28 9.86 -0.85
N GLN A 79 -10.71 8.97 -1.73
CA GLN A 79 -12.03 8.33 -1.67
C GLN A 79 -11.86 6.83 -1.57
N VAL A 80 -12.63 6.18 -0.69
CA VAL A 80 -12.58 4.73 -0.50
C VAL A 80 -13.82 4.11 -1.10
N TYR A 81 -13.67 3.33 -2.17
CA TYR A 81 -14.78 2.61 -2.78
C TYR A 81 -14.32 1.30 -3.42
N HIS A 82 -15.29 0.46 -3.79
CA HIS A 82 -15.04 -0.79 -4.48
C HIS A 82 -14.81 -0.54 -5.97
N LEU A 83 -13.76 -1.16 -6.52
CA LEU A 83 -13.44 -1.13 -7.93
C LEU A 83 -13.35 -2.57 -8.47
N ASP A 84 -13.82 -2.76 -9.70
CA ASP A 84 -13.52 -3.95 -10.49
C ASP A 84 -12.08 -3.86 -11.00
N PRO A 85 -11.18 -4.79 -10.62
CA PRO A 85 -9.81 -4.81 -11.10
C PRO A 85 -9.66 -4.78 -12.61
N GLN A 86 -10.60 -5.33 -13.38
CA GLN A 86 -10.53 -5.32 -14.84
C GLN A 86 -10.64 -3.91 -15.44
N SER A 87 -11.23 -2.96 -14.71
CA SER A 87 -11.43 -1.58 -15.15
C SER A 87 -10.18 -0.69 -15.04
N MET A 88 -9.16 -1.13 -14.29
CA MET A 88 -7.94 -0.36 -14.05
C MET A 88 -6.75 -0.83 -14.90
N GLN A 89 -5.80 0.10 -15.08
CA GLN A 89 -4.47 -0.19 -15.61
C GLN A 89 -3.47 -0.36 -14.48
N VAL A 90 -2.29 -0.91 -14.79
CA VAL A 90 -1.24 -1.22 -13.81
C VAL A 90 0.12 -0.77 -14.33
N GLY A 91 1.09 -0.60 -13.43
CA GLY A 91 2.46 -0.27 -13.82
C GLY A 91 3.40 -1.45 -14.03
N GLN A 92 3.16 -2.55 -13.31
CA GLN A 92 4.05 -3.71 -13.33
C GLN A 92 3.69 -4.70 -14.42
N THR A 93 4.69 -5.23 -15.12
CA THR A 93 4.57 -6.27 -16.15
C THR A 93 4.48 -7.68 -15.59
N PHE A 94 4.62 -7.86 -14.27
CA PHE A 94 4.67 -9.17 -13.65
C PHE A 94 3.98 -9.23 -12.29
N ILE A 95 3.59 -10.45 -11.90
CA ILE A 95 3.18 -10.84 -10.56
C ILE A 95 4.13 -11.94 -10.08
N LEU A 96 4.81 -11.71 -8.96
CA LEU A 96 5.61 -12.76 -8.34
C LEU A 96 4.73 -13.83 -7.69
N GLU A 97 4.86 -15.08 -8.13
CA GLU A 97 4.05 -16.22 -7.67
C GLU A 97 4.19 -16.44 -6.15
N SER A 98 5.42 -16.40 -5.62
CA SER A 98 5.66 -16.58 -4.19
C SER A 98 4.89 -15.57 -3.33
N LYS A 99 4.83 -14.31 -3.76
CA LYS A 99 4.02 -13.28 -3.06
C LYS A 99 2.52 -13.57 -3.10
N LEU A 100 2.00 -14.17 -4.16
CA LEU A 100 0.58 -14.59 -4.20
C LEU A 100 0.32 -15.70 -3.18
N LEU A 101 1.19 -16.71 -3.15
CA LEU A 101 1.09 -17.82 -2.21
C LEU A 101 1.19 -17.33 -0.77
N ASP A 102 2.13 -16.43 -0.48
CA ASP A 102 2.28 -15.81 0.83
C ASP A 102 1.02 -15.06 1.25
N LEU A 103 0.41 -14.27 0.35
CA LEU A 103 -0.85 -13.59 0.63
C LEU A 103 -1.98 -14.58 0.91
N MET A 104 -2.11 -15.64 0.11
CA MET A 104 -3.15 -16.65 0.30
C MET A 104 -3.00 -17.41 1.62
N ASN A 105 -1.77 -17.71 2.02
CA ASN A 105 -1.47 -18.46 3.24
C ASN A 105 -1.54 -17.61 4.50
N ASN A 106 -1.05 -16.37 4.47
CA ASN A 106 -0.89 -15.54 5.66
C ASN A 106 -2.04 -14.55 5.88
N MET A 107 -2.71 -14.05 4.84
CA MET A 107 -3.77 -13.04 5.06
C MET A 107 -4.99 -13.60 5.80
N ARG A 108 -5.26 -14.91 5.63
CA ARG A 108 -6.38 -15.57 6.30
C ARG A 108 -6.15 -15.68 7.81
N SER A 109 -4.91 -15.88 8.28
CA SER A 109 -4.61 -15.94 9.70
C SER A 109 -4.62 -14.56 10.35
N VAL A 110 -4.07 -13.55 9.66
CA VAL A 110 -3.93 -12.19 10.18
C VAL A 110 -5.30 -11.56 10.51
N PHE A 111 -6.27 -11.65 9.60
CA PHE A 111 -7.58 -11.03 9.80
C PHE A 111 -8.73 -11.99 10.12
N GLY A 112 -8.45 -13.30 10.20
CA GLY A 112 -9.50 -14.32 10.32
C GLY A 112 -10.34 -14.22 11.60
N THR A 113 -9.81 -13.61 12.66
CA THR A 113 -10.51 -13.35 13.93
C THR A 113 -11.40 -12.11 13.89
N TYR A 114 -11.22 -11.24 12.90
CA TYR A 114 -12.00 -10.02 12.72
C TYR A 114 -13.08 -10.26 11.66
N LEU A 115 -14.30 -9.74 11.88
CA LEU A 115 -15.41 -9.79 10.91
C LEU A 115 -15.18 -8.86 9.70
N VAL A 116 -13.98 -8.89 9.13
CA VAL A 116 -13.67 -8.27 7.84
C VAL A 116 -14.00 -9.27 6.74
N LYS A 117 -14.71 -8.84 5.70
CA LYS A 117 -15.17 -9.65 4.56
C LYS A 117 -14.02 -10.10 3.63
N GLY A 118 -12.84 -10.40 4.20
CA GLY A 118 -11.61 -10.73 3.48
C GLY A 118 -10.83 -9.50 2.99
N ILE A 119 -9.66 -9.78 2.41
CA ILE A 119 -8.71 -8.78 1.87
C ILE A 119 -9.35 -7.84 0.84
N SER A 120 -10.33 -8.34 0.09
CA SER A 120 -11.02 -7.59 -0.96
C SER A 120 -11.91 -6.47 -0.43
N HIS A 121 -12.28 -6.49 0.85
CA HIS A 121 -13.23 -5.53 1.43
C HIS A 121 -12.67 -4.76 2.62
N MET A 122 -11.41 -4.97 2.95
CA MET A 122 -10.79 -4.35 4.12
C MET A 122 -10.66 -2.83 3.90
N LEU A 123 -11.15 -2.05 4.85
CA LEU A 123 -11.03 -0.59 4.86
C LEU A 123 -9.66 -0.17 5.42
N PRO A 124 -9.21 1.07 5.16
CA PRO A 124 -8.02 1.63 5.81
C PRO A 124 -8.08 1.46 7.33
N ALA A 125 -7.01 0.91 7.92
CA ALA A 125 -7.02 0.54 9.32
C ALA A 125 -5.65 0.70 9.98
N GLN A 126 -5.68 1.10 11.25
CA GLN A 126 -4.57 0.95 12.17
C GLN A 126 -4.67 -0.43 12.80
N VAL A 127 -3.58 -1.19 12.71
CA VAL A 127 -3.51 -2.57 13.18
C VAL A 127 -2.49 -2.63 14.30
N TYR A 128 -2.85 -3.20 15.45
CA TYR A 128 -2.02 -3.27 16.64
C TYR A 128 -1.80 -4.72 17.04
N GLY A 129 -0.60 -5.04 17.50
CA GLY A 129 -0.28 -6.39 17.92
C GLY A 129 1.17 -6.54 18.35
N VAL A 130 1.66 -7.77 18.28
CA VAL A 130 3.05 -8.12 18.60
C VAL A 130 3.80 -8.61 17.38
N ASP A 131 5.08 -8.26 17.32
CA ASP A 131 6.01 -8.76 16.30
C ASP A 131 6.68 -10.09 16.72
N HIS A 132 7.59 -10.59 15.88
CA HIS A 132 8.37 -11.81 16.13
C HIS A 132 9.32 -11.74 17.34
N THR A 133 9.55 -10.55 17.88
CA THR A 133 10.34 -10.34 19.11
C THR A 133 9.45 -10.19 20.35
N ASN A 134 8.14 -10.40 20.19
CA ASN A 134 7.11 -10.19 21.20
C ASN A 134 7.03 -8.71 21.66
N GLN A 135 7.45 -7.78 20.82
CA GLN A 135 7.33 -6.35 21.05
C GLN A 135 5.96 -5.86 20.55
N LYS A 136 5.29 -5.03 21.34
CA LYS A 136 4.06 -4.35 20.92
C LYS A 136 4.36 -3.28 19.87
N VAL A 137 3.76 -3.43 18.70
CA VAL A 137 3.96 -2.57 17.53
C VAL A 137 2.63 -2.32 16.82
N MET A 138 2.62 -1.35 15.90
CA MET A 138 1.47 -1.09 15.05
C MET A 138 1.85 -1.12 13.57
N ALA A 139 0.86 -1.35 12.71
CA ALA A 139 0.97 -1.27 11.27
C ALA A 139 -0.17 -0.41 10.70
N LEU A 140 0.10 0.25 9.57
CA LEU A 140 -0.89 1.00 8.82
C LEU A 140 -1.30 0.18 7.60
N TYR A 141 -2.52 -0.36 7.63
CA TYR A 141 -3.09 -1.03 6.47
C TYR A 141 -3.81 -0.02 5.59
N ILE A 142 -3.37 0.06 4.34
CA ILE A 142 -4.03 0.81 3.29
C ILE A 142 -4.41 -0.16 2.16
N PRO A 143 -5.69 -0.18 1.72
CA PRO A 143 -6.08 -0.90 0.52
C PRO A 143 -5.29 -0.41 -0.70
N PRO A 144 -5.29 -1.14 -1.82
CA PRO A 144 -4.59 -0.72 -3.03
C PRO A 144 -4.84 0.76 -3.38
N LEU A 145 -3.78 1.46 -3.76
CA LEU A 145 -3.83 2.86 -4.15
C LEU A 145 -4.04 2.98 -5.66
N VAL A 146 -5.01 3.78 -6.05
CA VAL A 146 -5.38 4.00 -7.45
C VAL A 146 -5.37 5.50 -7.74
N GLU A 147 -4.61 5.92 -8.75
CA GLU A 147 -4.64 7.29 -9.26
C GLU A 147 -5.65 7.38 -10.40
N ASN A 148 -6.66 8.23 -10.24
CA ASN A 148 -7.66 8.47 -11.27
C ASN A 148 -7.07 9.45 -12.32
N CYS A 149 -6.37 8.90 -13.31
CA CYS A 149 -5.88 9.65 -14.46
C CYS A 149 -6.99 9.92 -15.48
N LYS A 150 -6.77 10.85 -16.41
CA LYS A 150 -7.79 11.33 -17.39
C LYS A 150 -8.44 10.22 -18.22
N GLU A 151 -7.73 9.13 -18.51
CA GLU A 151 -8.25 8.04 -19.35
C GLU A 151 -8.82 6.88 -18.53
N LYS A 152 -8.05 6.35 -17.59
CA LYS A 152 -8.43 5.22 -16.74
C LYS A 152 -7.77 5.32 -15.36
N PRO A 153 -8.38 4.70 -14.33
CA PRO A 153 -7.73 4.51 -13.05
C PRO A 153 -6.45 3.66 -13.20
N VAL A 154 -5.37 4.08 -12.55
CA VAL A 154 -4.08 3.39 -12.59
C VAL A 154 -3.70 2.92 -11.19
N LEU A 155 -3.48 1.63 -11.04
CA LEU A 155 -2.99 1.02 -9.81
C LEU A 155 -1.52 1.41 -9.58
N VAL A 156 -1.26 2.09 -8.47
CA VAL A 156 0.10 2.50 -8.07
C VAL A 156 0.66 1.67 -6.93
N ASP A 157 -0.21 1.03 -6.14
CA ASP A 157 0.16 0.11 -5.06
C ASP A 157 -0.84 -1.05 -4.91
N GLY A 158 -0.41 -2.19 -4.35
CA GLY A 158 -1.29 -3.32 -4.06
C GLY A 158 -1.51 -4.28 -5.24
N MET A 159 -0.55 -4.35 -6.16
CA MET A 159 -0.59 -5.16 -7.39
C MET A 159 -1.04 -6.62 -7.17
N HIS A 160 -0.45 -7.33 -6.21
CA HIS A 160 -0.78 -8.73 -5.93
C HIS A 160 -2.19 -8.92 -5.38
N ARG A 161 -2.65 -8.04 -4.48
CA ARG A 161 -4.00 -8.09 -3.91
C ARG A 161 -5.05 -7.87 -4.99
N SER A 162 -4.81 -6.88 -5.85
CA SER A 162 -5.64 -6.56 -7.00
C SER A 162 -5.69 -7.69 -8.02
N TYR A 163 -4.56 -8.35 -8.29
CA TYR A 163 -4.50 -9.50 -9.19
C TYR A 163 -5.28 -10.71 -8.64
N LEU A 164 -5.18 -11.01 -7.33
CA LEU A 164 -5.98 -12.07 -6.71
C LEU A 164 -7.49 -11.82 -6.88
N CYS A 165 -7.93 -10.57 -6.70
CA CYS A 165 -9.34 -10.22 -6.89
C CYS A 165 -9.77 -10.31 -8.35
N LEU A 166 -8.91 -9.90 -9.29
CA LEU A 166 -9.12 -10.07 -10.73
C LEU A 166 -9.31 -11.55 -11.09
N ALA A 167 -8.38 -12.40 -10.64
CA ALA A 167 -8.41 -13.84 -10.93
C ALA A 167 -9.63 -14.53 -10.31
N ALA A 168 -10.08 -14.06 -9.14
CA ALA A 168 -11.29 -14.56 -8.48
C ALA A 168 -12.60 -13.98 -9.05
N GLY A 169 -12.54 -13.00 -9.96
CA GLY A 169 -13.72 -12.35 -10.54
C GLY A 169 -14.52 -11.51 -9.52
N THR A 170 -13.83 -10.87 -8.57
CA THR A 170 -14.46 -10.03 -7.53
C THR A 170 -13.93 -8.60 -7.55
N THR A 171 -14.67 -7.68 -6.94
CA THR A 171 -14.22 -6.32 -6.66
C THR A 171 -13.19 -6.27 -5.53
N ILE A 172 -12.47 -5.15 -5.45
CA ILE A 172 -11.55 -4.82 -4.37
C ILE A 172 -11.84 -3.41 -3.84
N THR A 173 -11.82 -3.21 -2.51
CA THR A 173 -11.74 -1.89 -1.89
C THR A 173 -10.42 -1.26 -2.26
N ALA A 174 -10.45 -0.06 -2.82
CA ALA A 174 -9.25 0.71 -3.15
C ALA A 174 -9.39 2.14 -2.62
N VAL A 175 -8.24 2.79 -2.41
CA VAL A 175 -8.20 4.24 -2.15
C VAL A 175 -7.90 4.95 -3.45
N HIS A 176 -8.84 5.78 -3.87
CA HIS A 176 -8.79 6.55 -5.09
C HIS A 176 -8.29 7.96 -4.81
N LEU A 177 -7.28 8.35 -5.58
CA LEU A 177 -6.62 9.64 -5.54
C LEU A 177 -6.99 10.40 -6.82
N ILE A 178 -7.72 11.49 -6.65
CA ILE A 178 -8.23 12.34 -7.75
C ILE A 178 -7.35 13.59 -7.81
N ASP A 179 -7.18 14.14 -9.01
CA ASP A 179 -6.43 15.38 -9.26
C ASP A 179 -4.95 15.34 -8.84
N VAL A 180 -4.32 14.16 -8.97
CA VAL A 180 -2.87 13.99 -8.75
C VAL A 180 -2.09 14.78 -9.81
N GLN A 181 -1.26 15.72 -9.37
CA GLN A 181 -0.55 16.65 -10.26
C GLN A 181 0.79 16.10 -10.76
N SER A 182 1.38 15.14 -10.03
CA SER A 182 2.65 14.53 -10.41
C SER A 182 2.44 13.43 -11.46
N PRO A 183 3.37 13.28 -12.42
CA PRO A 183 3.36 12.16 -13.35
C PRO A 183 3.36 10.80 -12.65
N LEU A 184 2.90 9.78 -13.37
CA LEU A 184 3.12 8.39 -12.99
C LEU A 184 4.60 8.01 -13.22
N PRO A 185 5.16 7.10 -12.40
CA PRO A 185 6.53 6.63 -12.60
C PRO A 185 6.70 5.65 -13.75
N PHE A 186 5.64 5.32 -14.49
CA PHE A 186 5.64 4.33 -15.56
C PHE A 186 4.51 4.60 -16.55
N ASP A 187 4.61 4.02 -17.73
CA ASP A 187 3.50 3.89 -18.67
C ASP A 187 2.50 2.83 -18.17
N PRO A 188 1.20 3.16 -18.02
CA PRO A 188 0.18 2.18 -17.66
C PRO A 188 0.02 1.10 -18.74
N ILE A 189 -0.15 -0.15 -18.29
CA ILE A 189 -0.46 -1.31 -19.15
C ILE A 189 -1.76 -1.98 -18.69
N ASN A 190 -2.30 -2.85 -19.53
CA ASN A 190 -3.48 -3.66 -19.18
C ASN A 190 -3.05 -4.97 -18.51
N TRP A 191 -3.94 -5.54 -17.68
CA TRP A 191 -3.72 -6.85 -17.04
C TRP A 191 -3.33 -8.00 -17.98
N ARG A 192 -3.84 -8.00 -19.21
CA ARG A 192 -3.48 -8.95 -20.28
C ARG A 192 -2.00 -8.91 -20.71
N GLN A 193 -1.25 -7.90 -20.28
CA GLN A 193 0.19 -7.76 -20.51
C GLN A 193 1.00 -8.17 -19.27
N VAL A 194 0.35 -8.59 -18.19
CA VAL A 194 0.98 -8.97 -16.92
C VAL A 194 1.15 -10.48 -16.87
N ASN A 195 2.35 -10.94 -16.57
CA ASN A 195 2.67 -12.36 -16.46
C ASN A 195 2.90 -12.78 -15.00
N ILE A 196 2.46 -13.97 -14.60
CA ILE A 196 2.92 -14.58 -13.35
C ILE A 196 4.32 -15.13 -13.60
N VAL A 197 5.25 -14.81 -12.71
CA VAL A 197 6.65 -15.25 -12.79
C VAL A 197 7.10 -15.82 -11.45
N GLN A 198 8.04 -16.76 -11.49
CA GLN A 198 8.63 -17.38 -10.30
C GLN A 198 9.79 -16.56 -9.73
N GLU A 199 10.56 -15.93 -10.63
CA GLU A 199 11.71 -15.12 -10.29
C GLU A 199 11.44 -13.65 -10.58
N ARG A 200 11.97 -12.77 -9.73
CA ARG A 200 11.76 -11.33 -9.86
C ARG A 200 12.59 -10.81 -11.06
N PRO A 201 11.96 -10.21 -12.09
CA PRO A 201 12.69 -9.68 -13.26
C PRO A 201 13.67 -8.57 -12.90
N LEU A 202 14.54 -8.21 -13.84
CA LEU A 202 15.40 -7.01 -13.71
C LEU A 202 14.54 -5.74 -13.72
N ILE A 203 15.00 -4.68 -13.06
CA ILE A 203 14.19 -3.47 -12.84
C ILE A 203 13.67 -2.85 -14.13
N GLU A 204 14.45 -2.87 -15.23
CA GLU A 204 14.03 -2.32 -16.52
C GLU A 204 12.89 -3.12 -17.17
N GLU A 205 12.76 -4.41 -16.84
CA GLU A 205 11.73 -5.29 -17.39
C GLU A 205 10.42 -5.21 -16.60
N ARG A 206 10.48 -4.72 -15.35
CA ARG A 206 9.34 -4.67 -14.43
C ARG A 206 8.29 -3.65 -14.81
N TYR A 207 8.67 -2.59 -15.52
CA TYR A 207 7.83 -1.44 -15.82
C TYR A 207 8.13 -0.93 -17.23
N LYS A 208 7.11 -0.39 -17.89
CA LYS A 208 7.29 0.29 -19.17
C LYS A 208 7.67 1.76 -18.93
N ASN A 209 8.76 2.23 -19.53
CA ASN A 209 9.23 3.62 -19.45
C ASN A 209 9.37 4.15 -18.01
N LEU A 210 10.11 3.40 -17.17
CA LEU A 210 10.24 3.73 -15.76
C LEU A 210 10.97 5.05 -15.49
N GLN A 211 10.35 5.91 -14.69
CA GLN A 211 10.90 7.16 -14.17
C GLN A 211 10.94 7.07 -12.64
N LYS A 212 12.09 6.64 -12.11
CA LYS A 212 12.25 6.27 -10.68
C LYS A 212 11.93 7.44 -9.74
N GLU A 213 12.22 8.65 -10.17
CA GLU A 213 12.01 9.90 -9.46
C GLU A 213 10.53 10.27 -9.23
N TYR A 214 9.59 9.57 -9.86
CA TYR A 214 8.15 9.75 -9.64
C TYR A 214 7.52 8.62 -8.81
N TYR A 215 8.31 7.70 -8.27
CA TYR A 215 7.77 6.71 -7.33
C TYR A 215 7.28 7.38 -6.06
N ARG A 216 6.21 6.84 -5.48
CA ARG A 216 5.67 7.30 -4.21
C ARG A 216 6.29 6.52 -3.07
N ASP A 217 6.88 7.22 -2.10
CA ASP A 217 7.57 6.58 -0.98
C ASP A 217 6.60 6.27 0.17
N LEU A 218 5.82 5.20 0.00
CA LEU A 218 4.85 4.75 1.00
C LEU A 218 5.51 4.47 2.36
N GLY A 219 6.74 3.96 2.34
CA GLY A 219 7.51 3.71 3.55
C GLY A 219 7.88 4.96 4.34
N TYR A 220 7.90 6.15 3.72
CA TYR A 220 8.15 7.41 4.41
C TYR A 220 7.10 7.67 5.50
N VAL A 221 5.85 7.28 5.26
CA VAL A 221 4.73 7.43 6.20
C VAL A 221 4.34 6.11 6.87
N GLY A 222 5.16 5.07 6.74
CA GLY A 222 4.91 3.77 7.39
C GLY A 222 3.81 2.92 6.75
N ILE A 223 3.52 3.12 5.45
CA ILE A 223 2.64 2.23 4.68
C ILE A 223 3.48 1.14 4.01
N ASP A 224 3.04 -0.12 4.13
CA ASP A 224 3.63 -1.27 3.41
C ASP A 224 2.91 -1.48 2.07
N GLY A 225 3.69 -1.47 0.98
CA GLY A 225 3.23 -1.72 -0.40
C GLY A 225 3.41 -3.17 -0.87
#